data_AF-A0A6A6FM47-F1
#
_entry.id   AF-A0A6A6FM47-F1
#
_cell.length_a   1.000
_cell.length_b   1.000
_cell.length_c   1.000
_cell.angle_alpha   90.00
_cell.angle_beta   90.00
_cell.angle_gamma   90.00
#
_symmetry.space_group_name_H-M   'P 1'
#
loop_
_entity.id
_entity.type
_entity.pdbx_description
1 polymer ?
#
loop_
_entity_poly.entity_id
_entity_poly.type
_entity_poly.pdbx_seq_one_letter_code
_entity_poly.pdbx_strand_id
1 'polypeptide(L)'
;IHPQIEDLITNIDDLESALKPIIKTALSATTSKLPLLDKAKLYVLATYAIESILFSYIRLNGVHAKSHPVFQELTRVKEYFNKIKTAETAGVGSKNKLDKDAAGRFIK
;
A
#
# COMPACT_ATOMS: atom_id res chain seq x y z
N ILE A 1 -9.01 26.63 22.47
CA ILE A 1 -8.61 26.07 21.16
C ILE A 1 -9.29 24.70 21.06
N HIS A 2 -9.91 24.35 19.93
CA HIS A 2 -10.75 23.15 19.82
C HIS A 2 -9.90 21.87 19.92
N PRO A 3 -10.28 20.85 20.72
CA PRO A 3 -9.47 19.63 20.93
C PRO A 3 -9.10 18.90 19.64
N GLN A 4 -10.00 18.93 18.65
CA GLN A 4 -9.79 18.31 17.34
C GLN A 4 -8.65 18.95 16.53
N ILE A 5 -8.33 20.22 16.79
CA ILE A 5 -7.23 20.94 16.14
C ILE A 5 -5.90 20.50 16.76
N GLU A 6 -5.82 20.37 18.08
CA GLU A 6 -4.64 19.86 18.78
C GLU A 6 -4.33 18.41 18.36
N ASP A 7 -5.38 17.57 18.25
CA ASP A 7 -5.25 16.21 17.74
C ASP A 7 -4.70 16.22 16.30
N LEU A 8 -5.21 17.11 15.43
CA LEU A 8 -4.75 17.20 14.05
C LEU A 8 -3.28 17.61 13.97
N ILE A 9 -2.84 18.59 14.78
CA ILE A 9 -1.44 19.03 14.84
C ILE A 9 -0.55 17.87 15.26
N THR A 10 -0.91 17.17 16.34
CA THR A 10 -0.15 16.01 16.83
C THR A 10 -0.04 14.91 15.77
N ASN A 11 -1.15 14.61 15.08
CA ASN A 11 -1.15 13.62 13.99
C ASN A 11 -0.26 14.04 12.82
N ILE A 12 -0.15 15.34 12.52
CA ILE A 12 0.75 15.85 11.47
C ILE A 12 2.21 15.70 11.91
N ASP A 13 2.55 16.05 13.15
CA ASP A 13 3.91 15.91 13.69
C ASP A 13 4.40 14.45 13.70
N ASP A 14 3.51 13.52 14.08
CA ASP A 14 3.77 12.08 14.03
C ASP A 14 3.98 11.59 12.60
N LEU A 15 3.15 12.07 11.67
CA LEU A 15 3.25 11.72 10.25
C LEU A 15 4.57 12.23 9.63
N GLU A 16 4.95 13.47 9.90
CA GLU A 16 6.22 14.05 9.45
C GLU A 16 7.41 13.23 9.98
N SER A 17 7.37 12.86 11.26
CA SER A 17 8.39 12.05 11.90
C SER A 17 8.51 10.66 11.25
N ALA A 18 7.37 10.02 10.95
CA ALA A 18 7.33 8.72 10.30
C ALA A 18 7.81 8.75 8.84
N LEU A 19 7.52 9.83 8.10
CA LEU A 19 7.91 9.97 6.69
C LEU A 19 9.35 10.45 6.49
N LYS A 20 9.96 11.08 7.50
CA LYS A 20 11.31 11.64 7.46
C LYS A 20 12.38 10.70 6.87
N PRO A 21 12.45 9.40 7.20
CA PRO A 21 13.45 8.49 6.64
C PRO A 21 13.25 8.26 5.12
N ILE A 22 12.00 8.25 4.69
CA ILE A 22 11.60 7.97 3.31
C ILE A 22 11.78 9.21 2.42
N ILE A 23 11.60 10.41 2.97
CA ILE A 23 11.77 11.68 2.23
C ILE A 23 13.24 12.08 2.11
N LYS A 24 14.04 11.86 3.16
CA LYS A 24 15.46 12.27 3.19
C LYS A 24 16.37 11.45 2.29
N THR A 25 15.96 10.25 1.92
CA THR A 25 16.71 9.35 1.04
C THR A 25 15.86 9.03 -0.17
N ALA A 26 16.46 8.85 -1.34
CA ALA A 26 15.69 8.42 -2.50
C ALA A 26 15.00 7.09 -2.18
N LEU A 27 13.69 6.99 -2.39
CA LEU A 27 12.93 5.76 -2.13
C LEU A 27 13.53 4.54 -2.87
N SER A 28 14.15 4.77 -4.02
CA SER A 28 14.93 3.78 -4.79
C SER A 28 16.12 3.21 -4.02
N ALA A 29 16.79 4.00 -3.18
CA ALA A 29 17.93 3.57 -2.38
C ALA A 29 17.53 2.58 -1.27
N THR A 30 16.33 2.74 -0.71
CA THR A 30 15.77 1.81 0.28
C THR A 30 15.20 0.57 -0.41
N THR A 31 14.40 0.76 -1.46
CA THR A 31 13.73 -0.34 -2.16
C THR A 31 14.68 -1.25 -2.93
N SER A 32 15.82 -0.75 -3.43
CA SER A 32 16.81 -1.58 -4.16
C SER A 32 17.35 -2.75 -3.34
N LYS A 33 17.38 -2.61 -2.01
CA LYS A 33 17.88 -3.61 -1.06
C LYS A 33 16.81 -4.59 -0.58
N LEU A 34 15.54 -4.34 -0.90
CA LEU A 34 14.42 -5.14 -0.43
C LEU A 34 14.11 -6.31 -1.38
N PRO A 35 13.68 -7.47 -0.83
CA PRO A 35 13.04 -8.52 -1.62
C PRO A 35 11.87 -7.96 -2.44
N LEU A 36 11.56 -8.60 -3.58
CA LEU A 36 10.55 -8.12 -4.53
C LEU A 36 9.19 -7.81 -3.87
N LEU A 37 8.75 -8.68 -2.96
CA LEU A 37 7.48 -8.53 -2.26
C LEU A 37 7.50 -7.33 -1.29
N ASP A 38 8.57 -7.16 -0.52
CA ASP A 38 8.69 -6.04 0.43
C ASP A 38 8.88 -4.70 -0.29
N LYS A 39 9.56 -4.73 -1.44
CA LYS A 39 9.62 -3.60 -2.37
C LYS A 39 8.22 -3.19 -2.83
N ALA A 40 7.39 -4.15 -3.26
CA ALA A 40 6.01 -3.87 -3.68
C ALA A 40 5.18 -3.27 -2.54
N LYS A 41 5.27 -3.83 -1.32
CA LYS A 41 4.61 -3.29 -0.13
C LYS A 41 5.01 -1.85 0.14
N LEU A 42 6.31 -1.57 0.14
CA LEU A 42 6.82 -0.23 0.44
C LEU A 42 6.33 0.80 -0.59
N TYR A 43 6.35 0.47 -1.88
CA TYR A 43 5.80 1.36 -2.91
C TYR A 43 4.30 1.61 -2.74
N VAL A 44 3.51 0.55 -2.52
CA VAL A 44 2.05 0.70 -2.34
C VAL A 44 1.71 1.47 -1.08
N LEU A 45 2.44 1.28 0.02
CA LEU A 45 2.29 2.05 1.26
C LEU A 45 2.66 3.52 1.07
N ALA A 46 3.75 3.81 0.35
CA ALA A 46 4.15 5.18 0.05
C ALA A 46 3.08 5.91 -0.79
N THR A 47 2.57 5.25 -1.83
CA THR A 47 1.45 5.79 -2.63
C THR A 47 0.20 6.00 -1.77
N TYR A 48 -0.16 5.03 -0.92
CA TYR A 48 -1.29 5.15 -0.01
C TYR A 48 -1.17 6.37 0.92
N ALA A 49 0.03 6.61 1.47
CA ALA A 49 0.29 7.76 2.34
C ALA A 49 0.07 9.08 1.60
N ILE A 50 0.60 9.22 0.38
CA ILE A 50 0.45 10.42 -0.45
C ILE A 50 -1.03 10.69 -0.75
N GLU A 51 -1.76 9.68 -1.25
CA GLU A 51 -3.18 9.81 -1.57
C GLU A 51 -4.03 10.14 -0.32
N SER A 52 -3.67 9.58 0.84
CA SER A 52 -4.35 9.85 2.12
C SER A 52 -4.11 11.28 2.62
N ILE A 53 -2.90 11.81 2.44
CA ILE A 53 -2.57 13.21 2.76
C ILE A 53 -3.35 14.14 1.84
N LEU A 54 -3.37 13.85 0.53
CA LEU A 54 -4.12 14.64 -0.44
C LEU A 54 -5.63 14.62 -0.15
N PHE A 55 -6.19 13.45 0.16
CA PHE A 55 -7.58 13.31 0.58
C PHE A 55 -7.90 14.15 1.82
N SER A 56 -7.01 14.13 2.82
CA SER A 56 -7.16 14.93 4.05
C SER A 56 -7.08 16.43 3.76
N TYR A 57 -6.14 16.87 2.91
CA TYR A 57 -6.03 18.26 2.48
C TYR A 57 -7.29 18.75 1.77
N ILE A 58 -7.83 17.97 0.84
CA ILE A 58 -9.07 18.32 0.11
C ILE A 58 -10.24 18.50 1.08
N ARG A 59 -10.35 17.63 2.10
CA ARG A 59 -11.38 17.75 3.15
C ARG A 59 -11.22 19.02 3.98
N LEU A 60 -9.99 19.40 4.32
CA LEU A 60 -9.71 20.64 5.06
C LEU A 60 -10.09 21.89 4.26
N ASN A 61 -10.02 21.83 2.93
CA ASN A 61 -10.46 22.91 2.04
C ASN A 61 -11.99 22.94 1.82
N GLY A 62 -12.78 22.13 2.54
CA GLY A 62 -14.24 22.10 2.43
C GLY A 62 -14.76 21.45 1.15
N VAL A 63 -13.91 20.81 0.35
CA VAL A 63 -14.30 20.08 -0.85
C VAL A 63 -14.75 18.66 -0.48
N HIS A 64 -15.81 18.18 -1.11
CA HIS A 64 -16.28 16.82 -0.92
C HIS A 64 -15.29 15.81 -1.52
N ALA A 65 -14.42 15.25 -0.66
CA ALA A 65 -13.30 14.43 -1.11
C ALA A 65 -13.70 13.10 -1.79
N LYS A 66 -14.91 12.57 -1.55
CA LYS A 66 -15.38 11.34 -2.22
C LYS A 66 -15.81 11.56 -3.67
N SER A 67 -16.15 12.78 -4.06
CA SER A 67 -16.42 13.13 -5.47
C SER A 67 -15.17 13.57 -6.20
N HIS A 68 -14.04 13.73 -5.49
CA HIS A 68 -12.78 14.10 -6.08
C HIS A 68 -12.07 12.87 -6.67
N PRO A 69 -11.34 12.99 -7.81
CA PRO A 69 -10.63 11.87 -8.45
C PRO A 69 -9.67 11.09 -7.54
N VAL A 70 -9.11 11.74 -6.50
CA VAL A 70 -8.30 11.10 -5.44
C VAL A 70 -8.97 9.86 -4.83
N PHE A 71 -10.30 9.83 -4.76
CA PHE A 71 -11.03 8.69 -4.22
C PHE A 71 -10.94 7.45 -5.13
N GLN A 72 -10.83 7.67 -6.45
CA GLN A 72 -10.58 6.60 -7.42
C GLN A 72 -9.15 6.04 -7.24
N GLU A 73 -8.16 6.91 -7.03
CA GLU A 73 -6.79 6.48 -6.76
C GLU A 73 -6.68 5.71 -5.44
N LEU A 74 -7.38 6.12 -4.38
CA LEU A 74 -7.49 5.32 -3.14
C LEU A 74 -8.10 3.94 -3.37
N THR A 75 -9.11 3.85 -4.25
CA THR A 75 -9.71 2.56 -4.63
C THR A 75 -8.71 1.69 -5.39
N ARG A 76 -7.94 2.28 -6.30
CA ARG A 76 -6.87 1.61 -7.03
C ARG A 76 -5.77 1.10 -6.10
N VAL A 77 -5.35 1.90 -5.12
CA VAL A 77 -4.37 1.48 -4.10
C VAL A 77 -4.89 0.29 -3.29
N LYS A 78 -6.18 0.26 -2.93
CA LYS A 78 -6.81 -0.89 -2.26
C LYS A 78 -6.72 -2.16 -3.09
N GLU A 79 -6.87 -2.08 -4.41
CA GLU A 79 -6.67 -3.23 -5.30
C GLU A 79 -5.23 -3.73 -5.29
N TYR A 80 -4.24 -2.84 -5.22
CA TYR A 80 -2.84 -3.23 -5.10
C TYR A 80 -2.53 -3.91 -3.77
N PHE A 81 -3.12 -3.48 -2.66
CA PHE A 81 -3.04 -4.23 -1.39
C PHE A 81 -3.60 -5.65 -1.54
N ASN A 82 -4.72 -5.82 -2.24
CA ASN A 82 -5.29 -7.15 -2.49
C ASN A 82 -4.38 -8.03 -3.36
N LYS A 83 -3.73 -7.45 -4.38
CA LYS A 83 -2.75 -8.16 -5.22
C LYS A 83 -1.55 -8.62 -4.39
N ILE A 84 -1.02 -7.76 -3.52
CA ILE A 84 0.08 -8.11 -2.61
C ILE A 84 -0.37 -9.24 -1.67
N LYS A 85 -1.51 -9.10 -1.00
CA LYS A 85 -2.04 -10.13 -0.09
C LYS A 85 -2.22 -11.48 -0.79
N THR A 86 -2.68 -11.46 -2.03
CA THR A 86 -2.81 -12.67 -2.85
C THR A 86 -1.43 -13.29 -3.13
N ALA A 87 -0.44 -12.47 -3.50
CA ALA A 87 0.93 -12.94 -3.74
C ALA A 87 1.60 -13.50 -2.46
N GLU A 88 1.35 -12.90 -1.30
CA GLU A 88 1.83 -13.41 0.00
C GLU A 88 1.26 -14.78 0.33
N THR A 89 -0.02 -14.98 0.05
CA THR A 89 -0.75 -16.21 0.39
C THR A 89 -0.63 -17.31 -0.67
N ALA A 90 -0.28 -16.96 -1.91
CA ALA A 90 -0.08 -17.91 -3.01
C ALA A 90 1.01 -18.96 -2.73
N GLY A 91 1.99 -18.65 -1.86
CA GLY A 91 2.99 -19.62 -1.41
C GLY A 91 2.47 -20.68 -0.42
N VAL A 92 1.33 -20.44 0.22
CA VAL A 92 0.77 -21.31 1.28
C VAL A 92 -0.15 -22.41 0.71
N GLY A 93 -0.57 -22.27 -0.55
CA GLY A 93 -1.47 -23.21 -1.20
C GLY A 93 -1.20 -23.30 -2.69
N SER A 94 -0.08 -23.91 -3.08
CA SER A 94 0.15 -24.25 -4.48
C SER A 94 -0.96 -25.18 -4.96
N LYS A 95 -1.89 -24.63 -5.76
CA LYS A 95 -2.83 -25.39 -6.60
C LYS A 95 -2.13 -26.13 -7.75
N ASN A 96 -0.81 -25.96 -7.88
CA ASN A 96 0.05 -26.63 -8.84
C ASN A 96 0.78 -27.82 -8.20
N LYS A 97 0.17 -28.52 -7.24
CA LYS A 97 0.67 -29.83 -6.85
C LYS A 97 0.35 -30.77 -8.01
N LEU A 98 1.36 -31.07 -8.83
CA LEU A 98 1.23 -32.04 -9.92
C LEU A 98 0.66 -33.34 -9.34
N ASP A 99 -0.49 -33.79 -9.85
CA ASP A 99 -1.02 -35.10 -9.52
C ASP A 99 -0.13 -36.13 -10.23
N LYS A 100 0.82 -36.68 -9.47
CA LYS A 100 1.80 -37.65 -9.96
C LYS A 100 1.12 -38.94 -10.43
N ASP A 101 -0.02 -39.29 -9.85
CA ASP A 101 -0.78 -40.48 -10.23
C ASP A 101 -1.50 -40.25 -11.55
N ALA A 102 -2.06 -39.05 -11.78
CA ALA A 102 -2.60 -38.67 -13.08
C ALA A 102 -1.51 -38.64 -14.16
N ALA A 103 -0.34 -38.04 -13.88
CA ALA A 103 0.78 -38.01 -14.81
C ALA A 103 1.26 -39.42 -15.20
N GLY A 104 1.29 -40.36 -14.25
CA GLY A 104 1.63 -41.77 -14.53
C GLY A 104 0.63 -42.51 -15.42
N ARG A 105 -0.65 -42.08 -15.46
CA ARG A 105 -1.67 -42.66 -16.35
C ARG A 105 -1.55 -42.18 -17.80
N PHE A 106 -1.01 -40.99 -18.04
CA PHE A 106 -0.90 -40.39 -19.38
C PHE A 106 0.39 -40.75 -20.12
N ILE A 107 1.43 -41.21 -19.42
CA ILE A 107 2.75 -41.53 -20.02
C ILE A 107 2.94 -43.06 -20.11
N LYS A 108 1.94 -43.79 -20.59
CA LYS A 108 2.08 -45.22 -20.92
C LYS A 108 2.04 -45.43 -22.43
#